data_AF-W1QLP9-F1
#
_entry.id   AF-W1QLP9-F1
#
_cell.length_a   1.000
_cell.length_b   1.000
_cell.length_c   1.000
_cell.angle_alpha   90.00
_cell.angle_beta   90.00
_cell.angle_gamma   90.00
#
_symmetry.space_group_name_H-M   'P 1'
#
loop_
_entity.id
_entity.type
_entity.pdbx_description
1 polymer ?
#
loop_
_entity_poly.entity_id
_entity_poly.type
_entity_poly.pdbx_seq_one_letter_code
_entity_poly.pdbx_strand_id
1 'polypeptide(L)'
;MLNRLVNNLARPGFAAGISRRFQSTVPDLTPLKYEQNLYASLRVHNKPYLVTKGDEMILPFRLKNAEVGDVLNFHDVTTIGSRNYTYNVSGSIDPSIFTIKAVVVEKTKKPMYVKEITKRRNRHTRHVKVKHDYTVLRVSELKLNI
;
A
#
# COMPACT_ATOMS: atom_id res chain seq x y z
N MET A 1 -2.89 70.04 15.84
CA MET A 1 -2.10 68.80 15.65
C MET A 1 -3.05 67.63 15.82
N LEU A 2 -3.57 67.10 14.71
CA LEU A 2 -3.12 65.81 14.16
C LEU A 2 -3.37 64.66 15.14
N ASN A 3 -4.54 64.01 15.04
CA ASN A 3 -4.54 62.60 14.66
C ASN A 3 -5.89 62.16 14.09
N ARG A 4 -5.73 61.43 12.98
CA ARG A 4 -6.67 60.94 12.00
C ARG A 4 -6.60 59.40 12.11
N LEU A 5 -7.61 58.72 11.56
CA LEU A 5 -7.66 57.25 11.29
C LEU A 5 -8.22 56.43 12.48
N VAL A 6 -9.11 55.45 12.31
CA VAL A 6 -9.64 54.78 11.11
C VAL A 6 -11.00 54.17 11.43
N ASN A 7 -11.88 54.21 10.43
CA ASN A 7 -13.21 53.61 10.44
C ASN A 7 -13.13 52.08 10.63
N ASN A 8 -13.87 51.59 11.62
CA ASN A 8 -14.14 50.17 11.80
C ASN A 8 -15.22 49.75 10.78
N LEU A 9 -14.78 49.29 9.61
CA LEU A 9 -15.66 48.66 8.62
C LEU A 9 -15.95 47.22 9.05
N ALA A 10 -17.09 47.01 9.69
CA ALA A 10 -17.75 45.72 9.71
C ALA A 10 -18.04 45.33 8.25
N ARG A 11 -17.34 44.32 7.72
CA ARG A 11 -17.69 43.67 6.46
C ARG A 11 -18.57 42.45 6.76
N PRO A 12 -19.88 42.47 6.40
CA PRO A 12 -20.69 41.27 6.36
C PRO A 12 -20.40 40.51 5.06
N GLY A 13 -20.40 39.18 5.11
CA GLY A 13 -20.53 38.35 3.91
C GLY A 13 -19.21 38.01 3.20
N PHE A 14 -18.39 37.16 3.80
CA PHE A 14 -17.77 36.09 3.02
C PHE A 14 -18.47 34.79 3.42
N ALA A 15 -19.21 34.24 2.45
CA ALA A 15 -19.96 33.02 2.56
C ALA A 15 -19.10 31.94 3.23
N ALA A 16 -19.60 31.39 4.34
CA ALA A 16 -19.12 30.14 4.88
C ALA A 16 -19.16 29.13 3.74
N GLY A 17 -17.98 28.81 3.20
CA GLY A 17 -17.82 27.74 2.24
C GLY A 17 -18.46 26.52 2.84
N ILE A 18 -19.51 26.03 2.16
CA ILE A 18 -20.14 24.76 2.46
C ILE A 18 -19.01 23.73 2.35
N SER A 19 -18.38 23.37 3.47
CA SER A 19 -17.67 22.12 3.54
C SER A 19 -18.76 21.08 3.35
N ARG A 20 -18.95 20.64 2.10
CA ARG A 20 -19.74 19.44 1.85
C ARG A 20 -19.04 18.38 2.69
N ARG A 21 -19.61 18.05 3.85
CA ARG A 21 -19.30 16.79 4.51
C ARG A 21 -19.63 15.75 3.47
N PHE A 22 -18.60 15.21 2.82
CA PHE A 22 -18.75 13.97 2.09
C PHE A 22 -19.13 12.94 3.16
N GLN A 23 -20.43 12.75 3.36
CA GLN A 23 -20.93 11.54 3.98
C GLN A 23 -20.51 10.43 3.02
N SER A 24 -19.42 9.74 3.35
CA SER A 24 -19.03 8.53 2.64
C SER A 24 -20.12 7.50 2.90
N THR A 25 -21.14 7.48 2.05
CA THR A 25 -22.05 6.35 1.97
C THR A 25 -21.18 5.13 1.73
N VAL A 26 -21.08 4.26 2.75
CA VAL A 26 -20.40 2.97 2.63
C VAL A 26 -21.16 2.23 1.53
N PRO A 27 -20.52 1.88 0.41
CA PRO A 27 -21.21 1.16 -0.65
C PRO A 27 -21.65 -0.21 -0.13
N ASP A 28 -22.73 -0.73 -0.70
CA ASP A 28 -23.20 -2.07 -0.38
C ASP A 28 -22.17 -3.10 -0.90
N LEU A 29 -21.43 -3.71 0.03
CA LEU A 29 -20.41 -4.72 -0.25
C LEU A 29 -20.93 -6.15 -0.10
N THR A 30 -22.24 -6.33 0.12
CA THR A 30 -22.87 -7.65 0.19
C THR A 30 -22.56 -8.57 -1.00
N PRO A 31 -22.53 -8.13 -2.28
CA PRO A 31 -22.23 -9.06 -3.37
C PRO A 31 -20.80 -9.61 -3.31
N LEU A 32 -19.83 -8.82 -2.83
CA LEU A 32 -18.45 -9.26 -2.69
C LEU A 32 -18.27 -10.30 -1.58
N LYS A 33 -19.13 -10.30 -0.56
CA LYS A 33 -19.07 -11.28 0.54
C LYS A 33 -19.41 -12.70 0.09
N TYR A 34 -20.36 -12.85 -0.84
CA TYR A 34 -20.83 -14.16 -1.31
C TYR A 34 -19.94 -14.78 -2.39
N GLU A 35 -19.09 -13.98 -3.01
CA GLU A 35 -18.15 -14.43 -4.03
C GLU A 35 -16.99 -15.24 -3.41
N GLN A 36 -16.65 -16.37 -4.03
CA GLN A 36 -15.62 -17.28 -3.50
C GLN A 36 -14.19 -16.83 -3.87
N ASN A 37 -14.03 -16.27 -5.06
CA ASN A 37 -12.74 -15.93 -5.64
C ASN A 37 -12.49 -14.43 -5.52
N LEU A 38 -11.84 -14.04 -4.43
CA LEU A 38 -11.47 -12.65 -4.16
C LEU A 38 -10.01 -12.39 -4.53
N TYR A 39 -9.77 -11.22 -5.11
CA TYR A 39 -8.45 -10.64 -5.28
C TYR A 39 -8.38 -9.29 -4.56
N ALA A 40 -7.18 -8.91 -4.15
CA ALA A 40 -6.92 -7.63 -3.54
C ALA A 40 -5.65 -7.00 -4.12
N SER A 41 -5.66 -5.68 -4.25
CA SER A 41 -4.48 -4.86 -4.53
C SER A 41 -4.06 -4.18 -3.24
N LEU A 42 -3.03 -4.72 -2.61
CA LEU A 42 -2.47 -4.22 -1.35
C LEU A 42 -1.20 -3.40 -1.61
N ARG A 43 -0.90 -2.45 -0.71
CA ARG A 43 0.29 -1.62 -0.83
C ARG A 43 1.27 -1.93 0.30
N VAL A 44 2.49 -2.30 -0.07
CA VAL A 44 3.61 -2.41 0.89
C VAL A 44 4.60 -1.32 0.56
N HIS A 45 4.78 -0.36 1.48
CA HIS A 45 5.61 0.84 1.24
C HIS A 45 5.30 1.51 -0.11
N ASN A 46 4.01 1.78 -0.36
CA ASN A 46 3.50 2.40 -1.59
C ASN A 46 3.70 1.60 -2.88
N LYS A 47 4.22 0.36 -2.81
CA LYS A 47 4.29 -0.55 -3.96
C LYS A 47 3.04 -1.43 -4.00
N PRO A 48 2.26 -1.43 -5.09
CA PRO A 48 1.07 -2.25 -5.20
C PRO A 48 1.44 -3.71 -5.50
N TYR A 49 0.74 -4.63 -4.86
CA TYR A 49 0.79 -6.07 -5.09
C TYR A 49 -0.64 -6.58 -5.28
N LEU A 50 -0.90 -7.17 -6.44
CA LEU A 50 -2.15 -7.87 -6.71
C LEU A 50 -1.99 -9.30 -6.23
N VAL A 51 -2.87 -9.73 -5.33
CA VAL A 51 -2.81 -11.04 -4.70
C VAL A 51 -4.18 -11.67 -4.57
N THR A 52 -4.19 -12.99 -4.56
CA THR A 52 -5.30 -13.85 -4.15
C THR A 52 -4.90 -14.66 -2.92
N LYS A 53 -5.85 -15.42 -2.36
CA LYS A 53 -5.55 -16.32 -1.24
C LYS A 53 -4.63 -17.46 -1.72
N GLY A 54 -3.51 -17.66 -1.04
CA GLY A 54 -2.52 -18.70 -1.33
C GLY A 54 -1.32 -18.22 -2.16
N ASP A 55 -1.42 -17.02 -2.75
CA ASP A 55 -0.33 -16.46 -3.55
C ASP A 55 0.91 -16.17 -2.72
N GLU A 56 2.04 -16.25 -3.42
CA GLU A 56 3.35 -15.92 -2.89
C GLU A 56 3.78 -14.54 -3.41
N MET A 57 4.06 -13.62 -2.49
CA MET A 57 4.51 -12.28 -2.80
C MET A 57 5.96 -12.07 -2.38
N ILE A 58 6.77 -11.57 -3.31
CA ILE A 58 8.20 -11.33 -3.10
C ILE A 58 8.41 -9.84 -2.83
N LEU A 59 8.85 -9.52 -1.62
CA LEU A 59 9.22 -8.17 -1.23
C LEU A 59 10.70 -7.90 -1.55
N PRO A 60 11.03 -6.79 -2.24
CA PRO A 60 12.39 -6.46 -2.67
C PRO A 60 13.23 -5.84 -1.53
N PHE A 61 13.04 -6.31 -0.30
CA PHE A 61 13.79 -5.88 0.87
C PHE A 61 13.70 -6.92 1.99
N ARG A 62 14.60 -6.79 2.97
CA ARG A 62 14.58 -7.60 4.19
C ARG A 62 13.64 -6.98 5.22
N LEU A 63 12.61 -7.70 5.63
CA LEU A 63 11.79 -7.32 6.78
C LEU A 63 12.58 -7.47 8.09
N LYS A 64 12.69 -6.36 8.84
CA LYS A 64 13.40 -6.31 10.13
C LYS A 64 12.53 -6.72 11.32
N ASN A 65 11.26 -6.30 11.31
CA ASN A 65 10.40 -6.35 12.49
C ASN A 65 9.57 -7.65 12.61
N ALA A 66 9.56 -8.49 11.58
CA ALA A 66 8.79 -9.72 11.55
C ALA A 66 9.73 -10.88 11.23
N GLU A 67 9.64 -11.98 11.94
CA GLU A 67 10.42 -13.20 11.75
C GLU A 67 9.73 -14.19 10.80
N VAL A 68 10.40 -15.31 10.51
CA VAL A 68 9.82 -16.37 9.68
C VAL A 68 8.73 -17.08 10.50
N GLY A 69 7.55 -17.24 9.91
CA GLY A 69 6.37 -17.79 10.58
C GLY A 69 5.41 -16.73 11.14
N ASP A 70 5.84 -15.46 11.23
CA ASP A 70 4.97 -14.38 11.72
C ASP A 70 3.85 -14.06 10.74
N VAL A 71 2.70 -13.69 11.30
CA VAL A 71 1.52 -13.26 10.55
C VAL A 71 1.45 -11.74 10.48
N LEU A 72 1.45 -11.21 9.26
CA LEU A 72 1.32 -9.79 8.95
C LEU A 72 -0.12 -9.47 8.56
N ASN A 73 -0.70 -8.49 9.25
CA ASN A 73 -2.00 -7.90 8.89
C ASN A 73 -1.76 -6.69 7.99
N PHE A 74 -2.37 -6.68 6.81
CA PHE A 74 -2.28 -5.52 5.91
C PHE A 74 -3.44 -4.56 6.15
N HIS A 75 -3.10 -3.29 6.36
CA HIS A 75 -4.10 -2.22 6.54
C HIS A 75 -4.26 -1.35 5.29
N ASP A 76 -3.21 -1.22 4.46
CA ASP A 76 -3.24 -0.39 3.25
C ASP A 76 -3.64 -1.24 2.03
N VAL A 77 -4.91 -1.11 1.65
CA VAL A 77 -5.52 -1.84 0.52
C VAL A 77 -6.26 -0.85 -0.36
N THR A 78 -5.97 -0.89 -1.65
CA THR A 78 -6.56 0.03 -2.64
C THR A 78 -7.82 -0.54 -3.27
N THR A 79 -7.80 -1.84 -3.57
CA THR A 79 -8.85 -2.48 -4.36
C THR A 79 -9.12 -3.86 -3.81
N ILE A 80 -10.39 -4.21 -3.66
CA ILE A 80 -10.86 -5.55 -3.38
C ILE A 80 -11.90 -5.90 -4.44
N GLY A 81 -11.79 -7.07 -5.05
CA GLY A 81 -12.70 -7.46 -6.11
C GLY A 81 -12.91 -8.95 -6.21
N SER A 82 -13.97 -9.29 -6.91
CA SER A 82 -14.20 -10.59 -7.53
C SER A 82 -14.31 -10.36 -9.04
N ARG A 83 -14.71 -11.40 -9.78
CA ARG A 83 -14.96 -11.36 -11.22
C ARG A 83 -15.96 -10.27 -11.63
N ASN A 84 -17.08 -10.16 -10.90
CA ASN A 84 -18.23 -9.34 -11.31
C ASN A 84 -18.32 -7.99 -10.59
N TYR A 85 -17.66 -7.87 -9.43
CA TYR A 85 -17.74 -6.70 -8.56
C TYR A 85 -16.34 -6.26 -8.16
N THR A 86 -16.08 -4.96 -8.17
CA THR A 86 -14.81 -4.39 -7.74
C THR A 86 -15.08 -3.17 -6.89
N TYR A 87 -14.58 -3.20 -5.66
CA TYR A 87 -14.54 -2.05 -4.78
C TYR A 87 -13.17 -1.40 -4.86
N ASN A 88 -13.12 -0.18 -5.40
CA ASN A 88 -11.90 0.58 -5.61
C ASN A 88 -12.02 1.96 -4.97
N VAL A 89 -11.00 2.37 -4.21
CA VAL A 89 -10.91 3.66 -3.57
C VAL A 89 -9.57 4.29 -3.94
N SER A 90 -9.53 5.62 -4.14
CA SER A 90 -8.29 6.33 -4.47
C SER A 90 -7.24 6.27 -3.35
N GLY A 91 -7.70 6.20 -2.10
CA GLY A 91 -6.88 6.05 -0.89
C GLY A 91 -6.79 4.60 -0.40
N SER A 92 -6.81 4.44 0.93
CA SER A 92 -6.94 3.13 1.57
C SER A 92 -8.40 2.87 1.90
N ILE A 93 -8.84 1.63 1.69
CA ILE A 93 -10.08 1.12 2.23
C ILE A 93 -9.97 1.05 3.76
N ASP A 94 -11.08 1.24 4.47
CA ASP A 94 -11.12 1.09 5.93
C ASP A 94 -10.77 -0.35 6.34
N PRO A 95 -9.76 -0.56 7.20
CA PRO A 95 -9.31 -1.90 7.60
C PRO A 95 -10.35 -2.71 8.36
N SER A 96 -11.44 -2.10 8.86
CA SER A 96 -12.50 -2.84 9.57
C SER A 96 -13.33 -3.72 8.63
N ILE A 97 -13.38 -3.36 7.34
CA ILE A 97 -14.22 -4.02 6.33
C ILE A 97 -13.65 -5.37 5.89
N PHE A 98 -12.34 -5.55 6.01
CA PHE A 98 -11.64 -6.70 5.45
C PHE A 98 -10.58 -7.26 6.40
N THR A 99 -10.18 -8.50 6.16
CA THR A 99 -9.05 -9.14 6.83
C THR A 99 -8.16 -9.76 5.78
N ILE A 100 -6.97 -9.18 5.59
CA ILE A 100 -5.91 -9.73 4.72
C ILE A 100 -4.70 -10.02 5.58
N LYS A 101 -4.31 -11.30 5.60
CA LYS A 101 -3.16 -11.78 6.37
C LYS A 101 -2.17 -12.50 5.48
N ALA A 102 -0.88 -12.23 5.64
CA ALA A 102 0.17 -13.04 5.05
C ALA A 102 1.15 -13.56 6.10
N VAL A 103 1.70 -14.74 5.85
CA VAL A 103 2.73 -15.36 6.67
C VAL A 103 4.07 -15.10 6.02
N VAL A 104 5.08 -14.75 6.82
CA VAL A 104 6.47 -14.69 6.36
C VAL A 104 6.99 -16.11 6.15
N VAL A 105 7.24 -16.51 4.91
CA VAL A 105 7.70 -17.87 4.58
C VAL A 105 9.21 -17.97 4.72
N GLU A 106 9.94 -17.03 4.13
CA GLU A 106 11.40 -17.03 4.19
C GLU A 106 12.00 -15.65 4.01
N LYS A 107 13.21 -15.49 4.57
CA LYS A 107 14.09 -14.34 4.36
C LYS A 107 15.34 -14.83 3.68
N THR A 108 15.49 -14.51 2.40
CA THR A 108 16.52 -15.12 1.56
C THR A 108 17.26 -14.07 0.73
N LYS A 109 18.24 -14.51 -0.05
CA LYS A 109 19.08 -13.64 -0.89
C LYS A 109 19.07 -14.14 -2.33
N LYS A 110 19.16 -13.21 -3.27
CA LYS A 110 19.38 -13.56 -4.68
C LYS A 110 20.76 -14.19 -4.86
N PRO A 111 20.96 -14.99 -5.92
CA PRO A 111 22.28 -15.49 -6.26
C PRO A 111 23.26 -14.31 -6.42
N MET A 112 24.48 -14.52 -5.95
CA MET A 112 25.52 -13.50 -6.01
C MET A 112 25.94 -13.30 -7.46
N TYR A 113 25.88 -12.07 -7.93
CA TYR A 113 26.43 -11.70 -9.24
C TYR A 113 27.50 -10.62 -9.08
N VAL A 114 28.44 -10.59 -10.03
CA VAL A 114 29.53 -9.63 -10.04
C VAL A 114 29.32 -8.69 -11.21
N LYS A 115 29.05 -7.42 -10.91
CA LYS A 115 28.99 -6.36 -11.92
C LYS A 115 30.40 -5.85 -12.17
N GLU A 116 30.93 -6.13 -13.35
CA GLU A 116 32.19 -5.57 -13.80
C GLU A 116 31.97 -4.16 -14.33
N ILE A 117 32.71 -3.19 -13.78
CA ILE A 117 32.69 -1.80 -14.22
C ILE A 117 34.10 -1.47 -14.72
N THR A 118 34.21 -1.24 -16.02
CA THR A 118 35.46 -0.84 -16.67
C THR A 118 35.24 0.36 -17.60
N LYS A 119 36.33 1.02 -17.98
CA LYS A 119 36.34 2.12 -18.96
C LYS A 119 37.14 1.68 -20.18
N ARG A 120 36.80 2.22 -21.36
CA ARG A 120 37.51 1.91 -22.60
C ARG A 120 38.99 2.30 -22.48
N ARG A 121 39.90 1.38 -22.87
CA ARG A 121 41.37 1.51 -22.74
C ARG A 121 41.88 1.66 -21.29
N ASN A 122 41.17 1.14 -20.30
CA ASN A 122 41.69 0.98 -18.94
C ASN A 122 41.83 -0.51 -18.61
N ARG A 123 43.02 -0.94 -18.14
CA ARG A 123 43.27 -2.33 -17.72
C ARG A 123 42.64 -2.66 -16.36
N HIS A 124 42.33 -1.64 -15.55
CA HIS A 124 41.68 -1.84 -14.25
C HIS A 124 40.18 -2.08 -14.41
N THR A 125 39.70 -3.20 -13.87
CA THR A 125 38.29 -3.59 -13.86
C THR A 125 37.79 -3.63 -12.41
N ARG A 126 36.78 -2.81 -12.11
CA ARG A 126 36.16 -2.78 -10.78
C ARG A 126 35.09 -3.86 -10.71
N HIS A 127 35.30 -4.84 -9.85
CA HIS A 127 34.32 -5.90 -9.59
C HIS A 127 33.42 -5.50 -8.42
N VAL A 128 32.14 -5.24 -8.70
CA VAL A 128 31.14 -4.95 -7.67
C VAL A 128 30.32 -6.21 -7.43
N LYS A 129 30.56 -6.84 -6.27
CA LYS A 129 29.82 -8.02 -5.81
C LYS A 129 28.46 -7.58 -5.27
N VAL A 130 27.38 -8.15 -5.78
CA VAL A 130 26.01 -7.80 -5.37
C VAL A 130 25.23 -9.04 -4.98
N LYS A 131 24.58 -8.99 -3.81
CA LYS A 131 23.76 -10.06 -3.26
C LYS A 131 22.58 -9.45 -2.50
N HIS A 132 21.49 -9.19 -3.21
CA HIS A 132 20.31 -8.52 -2.66
C HIS A 132 19.47 -9.44 -1.78
N ASP A 133 18.95 -8.91 -0.69
CA ASP A 133 18.01 -9.60 0.19
C ASP A 133 16.57 -9.44 -0.33
N TYR A 134 15.73 -10.45 -0.13
CA TYR A 134 14.30 -10.37 -0.36
C TYR A 134 13.54 -11.20 0.68
N THR A 135 12.28 -10.84 0.91
CA THR A 135 11.41 -11.57 1.84
C THR A 135 10.24 -12.15 1.05
N VAL A 136 9.96 -13.42 1.28
CA VAL A 136 8.84 -14.13 0.68
C VAL A 136 7.71 -14.19 1.69
N LEU A 137 6.52 -13.75 1.28
CA LEU A 137 5.31 -13.90 2.07
C LEU A 137 4.30 -14.76 1.32
N ARG A 138 3.50 -15.52 2.05
CA ARG A 138 2.35 -16.25 1.49
C ARG A 138 1.06 -15.69 2.07
N VAL A 139 0.13 -15.32 1.20
CA VAL A 139 -1.19 -14.82 1.60
C VAL A 139 -2.00 -15.98 2.17
N SER A 140 -2.34 -15.89 3.45
CA SER A 140 -3.04 -16.94 4.20
C SER A 140 -4.55 -16.75 4.17
N GLU A 141 -5.01 -15.51 4.40
CA GLU A 141 -6.41 -15.17 4.49
C GLU A 141 -6.69 -13.90 3.69
N LEU A 142 -7.79 -13.94 2.93
CA LEU A 142 -8.39 -12.79 2.26
C LEU A 142 -9.90 -12.96 2.42
N LYS A 143 -10.49 -12.16 3.32
CA LYS A 143 -11.91 -12.24 3.68
C LYS A 143 -12.48 -10.83 3.91
N LEU A 144 -13.79 -10.69 3.75
CA LEU A 144 -14.56 -9.50 4.13
C LEU A 144 -15.27 -9.77 5.46
N ASN A 145 -15.33 -8.76 6.33
CA ASN A 145 -15.86 -8.85 7.71
C ASN A 145 -17.30 -8.31 7.87
N ILE A 146 -17.97 -7.96 6.77
CA ILE A 146 -19.39 -7.54 6.76
C ILE A 146 -20.27 -8.79 6.83
#